data_AF-A0A845TYH4-F1
#
_entry.id   AF-A0A845TYH4-F1
#
_cell.length_a   1.000
_cell.length_b   1.000
_cell.length_c   1.000
_cell.angle_alpha   90.00
_cell.angle_beta   90.00
_cell.angle_gamma   90.00
#
_symmetry.space_group_name_H-M   'P 1'
#
loop_
_entity.id
_entity.type
_entity.pdbx_description
1 polymer ?
#
loop_
_entity_poly.entity_id
_entity_poly.type
_entity_poly.pdbx_seq_one_letter_code
_entity_poly.pdbx_strand_id
1 'polypeptide(L)'
;MTVIAGILVWTSKTEKGLIFGAGWILTIVATFCCWFPGNLVAATPFAVELEEEGLRLYAPFKKLYIPIEEIKEVKRGFLQQGIVVKLKKRHRLLKSFNIHWAFGEQGRQLARALENEIARRQST
;
A
#
# COMPACT_ATOMS: atom_id res chain seq x y z
N MET A 1 32.47 19.83 2.21
CA MET A 1 32.34 20.96 1.25
C MET A 1 30.87 21.31 0.96
N THR A 2 29.97 21.28 1.94
CA THR A 2 28.52 21.53 1.75
C THR A 2 28.07 22.90 2.24
N VAL A 3 28.83 23.54 3.15
CA VAL A 3 28.46 24.83 3.75
C VAL A 3 28.67 26.01 2.78
N ILE A 4 29.66 25.91 1.89
CA ILE A 4 30.00 26.98 0.93
C ILE A 4 28.93 27.13 -0.16
N ALA A 5 28.24 26.04 -0.53
CA ALA A 5 27.18 26.07 -1.52
C ALA A 5 25.91 26.79 -1.02
N GLY A 6 25.62 26.73 0.28
CA GLY A 6 24.44 27.38 0.87
C GLY A 6 24.54 28.91 0.94
N ILE A 7 25.76 29.45 1.06
CA ILE A 7 25.98 30.89 1.23
C ILE A 7 25.99 31.62 -0.13
N LEU A 8 26.48 30.97 -1.20
CA LEU A 8 26.50 31.55 -2.55
C LEU A 8 25.10 31.74 -3.16
N VAL A 9 24.10 30.96 -2.74
CA VAL A 9 22.72 31.06 -3.24
C VAL A 9 21.97 32.26 -2.64
N TRP A 10 22.37 32.76 -1.47
CA TRP A 10 21.68 33.87 -0.81
C TRP A 10 21.96 35.23 -1.47
N THR A 11 23.12 35.39 -2.14
CA THR A 11 23.61 36.69 -2.60
C THR A 11 23.25 37.06 -4.05
N SER A 12 22.83 36.13 -4.91
CA SER A 12 22.60 36.44 -6.34
C SER A 12 21.13 36.38 -6.73
N LYS A 13 20.50 37.56 -6.82
CA LYS A 13 19.28 37.88 -7.59
C LYS A 13 18.09 36.93 -7.38
N THR A 14 17.17 37.44 -6.58
CA THR A 14 15.88 36.95 -6.07
C THR A 14 15.02 36.09 -7.02
N GLU A 15 15.20 36.16 -8.34
CA GLU A 15 14.46 35.31 -9.30
C GLU A 15 15.16 33.98 -9.60
N LYS A 16 16.49 33.96 -9.75
CA LYS A 16 17.21 32.73 -10.14
C LYS A 16 17.36 31.74 -8.98
N GLY A 17 17.50 32.25 -7.75
CA GLY A 17 17.51 31.41 -6.55
C GLY A 17 16.17 30.72 -6.29
N LEU A 18 15.06 31.38 -6.67
CA LEU A 18 13.71 30.85 -6.49
C LEU A 18 13.41 29.71 -7.48
N ILE A 19 13.83 29.86 -8.75
CA ILE A 19 13.73 28.79 -9.77
C ILE A 19 14.61 27.59 -9.39
N PHE A 20 15.83 27.82 -8.92
CA PHE A 20 16.73 26.73 -8.51
C PHE A 20 16.20 26.01 -7.26
N GLY A 21 15.70 26.75 -6.26
CA GLY A 21 15.05 26.19 -5.08
C GLY A 21 13.79 25.39 -5.41
N ALA A 22 12.93 25.91 -6.28
CA ALA A 22 11.74 25.20 -6.75
C ALA A 22 12.09 23.91 -7.51
N GLY A 23 13.13 23.94 -8.36
CA GLY A 23 13.62 22.76 -9.06
C GLY A 23 14.11 21.66 -8.12
N TRP A 24 14.82 22.03 -7.05
CA TRP A 24 15.25 21.08 -6.02
C TRP A 24 14.09 20.45 -5.26
N ILE A 25 13.10 21.26 -4.85
CA ILE A 25 11.90 20.76 -4.18
C ILE A 25 11.14 19.79 -5.09
N LEU A 26 10.94 20.14 -6.36
CA LEU A 26 10.30 19.26 -7.34
C LEU A 26 11.05 17.95 -7.54
N THR A 27 12.39 18.00 -7.56
CA THR A 27 13.22 16.79 -7.71
C THR A 27 13.13 15.90 -6.47
N ILE A 28 13.12 16.47 -5.27
CA ILE A 28 12.94 15.73 -4.02
C ILE A 28 11.56 15.07 -3.98
N VAL A 29 10.49 15.81 -4.34
CA VAL A 29 9.13 15.29 -4.42
C VAL A 29 9.04 14.17 -5.46
N ALA A 30 9.59 14.38 -6.67
CA ALA A 30 9.61 13.37 -7.72
C ALA A 30 10.38 12.11 -7.30
N THR A 31 11.51 12.25 -6.62
CA THR A 31 12.30 11.13 -6.10
C THR A 31 11.52 10.36 -5.03
N PHE A 32 10.85 11.06 -4.12
CA PHE A 32 9.96 10.43 -3.13
C PHE A 32 8.78 9.70 -3.80
N CYS A 33 8.16 10.29 -4.82
CA CYS A 33 7.10 9.65 -5.59
C CYS A 33 7.61 8.41 -6.34
N CYS A 34 8.81 8.46 -6.92
CA CYS A 34 9.44 7.30 -7.56
C CYS A 34 9.82 6.20 -6.57
N TRP A 35 10.13 6.56 -5.32
CA TRP A 35 10.51 5.59 -4.29
C TRP A 35 9.33 4.87 -3.66
N PHE A 36 8.10 5.40 -3.79
CA PHE A 36 6.87 4.70 -3.43
C PHE A 36 6.45 3.78 -4.58
N PRO A 37 6.74 2.45 -4.54
CA PRO A 37 6.24 1.55 -5.55
C PRO A 37 4.72 1.58 -5.54
N GLY A 38 4.10 1.84 -6.70
CA GLY A 38 2.64 1.99 -6.85
C GLY A 38 1.79 0.80 -6.37
N ASN A 39 2.42 -0.32 -5.97
CA ASN A 39 1.77 -1.46 -5.35
C ASN A 39 1.57 -1.34 -3.82
N LEU A 40 2.20 -0.38 -3.12
CA LEU A 40 1.91 -0.08 -1.71
C LEU A 40 0.48 0.42 -1.52
N VAL A 41 -0.08 1.05 -2.55
CA VAL A 41 -1.46 1.53 -2.54
C VAL A 41 -2.47 0.37 -2.42
N ALA A 42 -2.08 -0.84 -2.85
CA ALA A 42 -2.89 -2.04 -2.68
C ALA A 42 -2.80 -2.66 -1.27
N ALA A 43 -1.98 -2.09 -0.36
CA ALA A 43 -1.93 -2.52 1.03
C ALA A 43 -3.18 -2.11 1.82
N THR A 44 -3.91 -1.07 1.36
CA THR A 44 -5.17 -0.61 1.96
C THR A 44 -6.23 -0.50 0.86
N PRO A 45 -6.81 -1.63 0.42
CA PRO A 45 -7.89 -1.61 -0.55
C PRO A 45 -9.11 -0.88 0.02
N PHE A 46 -9.82 -0.14 -0.83
CA PHE A 46 -11.08 0.52 -0.47
C PHE A 46 -12.30 -0.37 -0.75
N ALA A 47 -12.16 -1.41 -1.58
CA ALA A 47 -13.13 -2.47 -1.74
C ALA A 47 -12.47 -3.83 -1.95
N VAL A 48 -13.12 -4.89 -1.46
CA VAL A 48 -12.67 -6.28 -1.61
C VAL A 48 -13.87 -7.15 -1.98
N GLU A 49 -13.77 -7.86 -3.09
CA GLU A 49 -14.78 -8.81 -3.56
C GLU A 49 -14.21 -10.22 -3.47
N LEU A 50 -14.99 -11.14 -2.90
CA LEU A 50 -14.69 -12.57 -2.85
C LEU A 50 -15.31 -13.24 -4.07
N GLU A 51 -14.46 -13.86 -4.90
CA GLU A 51 -14.86 -14.72 -6.02
C GLU A 51 -14.55 -16.19 -5.65
N GLU A 52 -15.13 -17.14 -6.38
CA GLU A 52 -15.01 -18.58 -6.08
C GLU A 52 -13.54 -19.07 -6.05
N GLU A 53 -12.68 -18.47 -6.87
CA GLU A 53 -11.27 -18.85 -7.01
C GLU A 53 -10.29 -17.82 -6.41
N GLY A 54 -10.77 -16.67 -5.92
CA GLY A 54 -9.88 -15.55 -5.63
C GLY A 54 -10.51 -14.35 -4.92
N LEU A 55 -9.67 -13.37 -4.64
CA LEU A 55 -10.05 -12.07 -4.11
C LEU A 55 -9.71 -10.98 -5.11
N ARG A 56 -10.68 -10.12 -5.42
CA ARG A 56 -10.42 -8.86 -6.12
C ARG A 56 -10.28 -7.74 -5.12
N LEU A 57 -9.08 -7.17 -5.06
CA LEU A 57 -8.78 -5.97 -4.31
C LEU A 57 -8.89 -4.74 -5.23
N TYR A 58 -9.66 -3.77 -4.79
CA TYR A 58 -9.77 -2.46 -5.42
C TYR A 58 -8.98 -1.45 -4.58
N ALA A 59 -7.88 -0.97 -5.14
CA ALA A 59 -7.05 0.08 -4.57
C ALA A 59 -7.24 1.38 -5.37
N PRO A 60 -7.01 2.56 -4.77
CA PRO A 60 -7.28 3.86 -5.40
C PRO A 60 -6.80 4.02 -6.86
N PHE A 61 -5.69 3.39 -7.22
CA PHE A 61 -5.10 3.48 -8.56
C PHE A 61 -4.91 2.13 -9.25
N LYS A 62 -5.43 1.03 -8.68
CA LYS A 62 -5.18 -0.32 -9.22
C LYS A 62 -6.20 -1.35 -8.76
N LYS A 63 -6.55 -2.26 -9.66
CA LYS A 63 -7.26 -3.50 -9.34
C LYS A 63 -6.26 -4.66 -9.27
N LEU A 64 -6.32 -5.46 -8.22
CA LEU A 64 -5.42 -6.60 -8.02
C LEU A 64 -6.24 -7.86 -7.74
N TYR A 65 -6.01 -8.91 -8.53
CA TYR A 65 -6.56 -10.24 -8.28
C TYR A 65 -5.55 -11.07 -7.49
N ILE A 66 -5.98 -11.62 -6.35
CA ILE A 66 -5.18 -12.48 -5.48
C ILE A 66 -5.87 -13.85 -5.42
N PRO A 67 -5.22 -14.93 -5.88
CA PRO A 67 -5.76 -16.28 -5.73
C PRO A 67 -5.90 -16.65 -4.25
N ILE A 68 -6.96 -17.37 -3.87
CA ILE A 68 -7.16 -17.79 -2.47
C ILE A 68 -6.03 -18.72 -2.01
N GLU A 69 -5.43 -19.48 -2.92
CA GLU A 69 -4.29 -20.36 -2.66
C GLU A 69 -3.08 -19.59 -2.11
N GLU A 70 -2.93 -18.32 -2.50
CA GLU A 70 -1.85 -17.45 -2.07
C GLU A 70 -2.10 -16.85 -0.68
N ILE A 71 -3.29 -17.01 -0.10
CA ILE A 71 -3.58 -16.50 1.25
C ILE A 71 -3.01 -17.47 2.28
N LYS A 72 -2.20 -16.93 3.20
CA LYS A 72 -1.61 -17.69 4.30
C LYS A 72 -2.48 -17.66 5.54
N GLU A 73 -2.90 -16.46 5.93
CA GLU A 73 -3.48 -16.21 7.24
C GLU A 73 -4.25 -14.90 7.25
N VAL A 74 -5.35 -14.89 8.01
CA VAL A 74 -6.12 -13.69 8.34
C VAL A 74 -5.91 -13.40 9.84
N LYS A 75 -5.35 -12.23 10.18
CA LYS A 75 -5.18 -11.79 11.58
C LYS A 75 -5.96 -10.51 11.83
N ARG A 76 -6.64 -10.46 12.97
CA ARG A 76 -7.16 -9.18 13.49
C ARG A 76 -6.02 -8.46 14.21
N GLY A 77 -5.56 -7.35 13.63
CA GLY A 77 -4.46 -6.56 14.18
C GLY A 77 -5.00 -5.45 15.07
N PHE A 78 -4.80 -5.55 16.39
CA PHE A 78 -5.17 -4.48 17.33
C PHE A 78 -4.45 -3.16 17.01
N LEU A 79 -3.18 -3.24 16.60
CA LEU A 79 -2.33 -2.10 16.23
C LEU A 79 -2.57 -1.55 14.81
N GLN A 80 -3.12 -2.35 13.89
CA GLN A 80 -3.32 -1.93 12.49
C GLN A 80 -4.77 -1.50 12.17
N GLN A 81 -5.60 -1.27 13.19
CA GLN A 81 -6.98 -0.80 13.07
C GLN A 81 -7.76 -1.52 11.94
N GLY A 82 -7.68 -2.86 11.89
CA GLY A 82 -8.25 -3.62 10.79
C GLY A 82 -7.92 -5.11 10.79
N ILE A 83 -8.32 -5.76 9.70
CA ILE A 83 -8.10 -7.17 9.45
C ILE A 83 -6.98 -7.31 8.44
N VAL A 84 -5.87 -7.91 8.88
CA VAL A 84 -4.66 -8.07 8.09
C VAL A 84 -4.67 -9.44 7.43
N VAL A 85 -4.67 -9.46 6.11
CA VAL A 85 -4.55 -10.68 5.33
C VAL A 85 -3.11 -10.81 4.84
N LYS A 86 -2.44 -11.89 5.26
CA LYS A 86 -1.07 -12.22 4.87
C LYS A 86 -1.05 -13.19 3.71
N LEU A 87 -0.17 -12.94 2.75
CA LEU A 87 0.04 -13.80 1.60
C LEU A 87 1.19 -14.79 1.86
N LYS A 88 1.11 -16.00 1.31
CA LYS A 88 2.15 -17.04 1.33
C LYS A 88 3.36 -16.60 0.51
N LYS A 89 3.12 -16.01 -0.66
CA LYS A 89 4.14 -15.48 -1.57
C LYS A 89 3.89 -14.01 -1.85
N ARG A 90 4.95 -13.30 -2.28
CA ARG A 90 4.87 -11.88 -2.60
C ARG A 90 4.18 -11.72 -3.95
N HIS A 91 2.97 -11.18 -3.97
CA HIS A 91 2.26 -10.92 -5.22
C HIS A 91 2.59 -9.52 -5.75
N ARG A 92 3.38 -9.44 -6.83
CA ARG A 92 3.79 -8.18 -7.51
C ARG A 92 4.37 -7.08 -6.60
N LEU A 93 4.85 -7.43 -5.40
CA LEU A 93 5.43 -6.60 -4.31
C LEU A 93 4.61 -6.58 -3.00
N LEU A 94 3.34 -6.98 -3.02
CA LEU A 94 2.45 -7.05 -1.85
C LEU A 94 2.74 -8.33 -1.06
N LYS A 95 3.01 -8.20 0.25
CA LYS A 95 3.16 -9.35 1.18
C LYS A 95 1.93 -9.54 2.09
N SER A 96 1.22 -8.45 2.32
CA SER A 96 0.01 -8.39 3.14
C SER A 96 -0.80 -7.19 2.74
N PHE A 97 -2.10 -7.26 2.94
CA PHE A 97 -3.02 -6.11 2.85
C PHE A 97 -3.88 -6.03 4.09
N ASN A 98 -4.38 -4.84 4.38
CA ASN A 98 -5.20 -4.53 5.54
C ASN A 98 -6.59 -4.08 5.08
N ILE A 99 -7.60 -4.83 5.50
CA ILE A 99 -9.01 -4.43 5.40
C ILE A 99 -9.27 -3.49 6.57
N HIS A 100 -9.37 -2.21 6.26
CA HIS A 100 -9.52 -1.14 7.26
C HIS A 100 -10.79 -1.30 8.09
N TRP A 101 -10.81 -0.82 9.33
CA TRP A 101 -12.00 -0.86 10.20
C TRP A 101 -13.22 -0.14 9.61
N ALA A 102 -13.01 0.78 8.66
CA ALA A 102 -14.08 1.50 7.94
C ALA A 102 -15.05 0.56 7.18
N PHE A 103 -14.64 -0.67 6.88
CA PHE A 103 -15.51 -1.70 6.31
C PHE A 103 -16.54 -2.26 7.31
N GLY A 104 -16.44 -1.90 8.59
CA GLY A 104 -17.42 -2.25 9.62
C GLY A 104 -17.73 -3.75 9.69
N GLU A 105 -19.02 -4.09 9.61
CA GLU A 105 -19.51 -5.46 9.72
C GLU A 105 -19.23 -6.31 8.47
N GLN A 106 -19.26 -5.70 7.27
CA GLN A 106 -18.92 -6.37 6.01
C GLN A 106 -17.47 -6.86 6.03
N GLY A 107 -16.53 -6.07 6.56
CA GLY A 107 -15.14 -6.48 6.73
C GLY A 107 -14.98 -7.70 7.63
N ARG A 108 -15.78 -7.81 8.70
CA ARG A 108 -15.76 -8.98 9.59
C ARG A 108 -16.37 -10.22 8.93
N GLN A 109 -17.44 -10.06 8.16
CA GLN A 109 -18.06 -11.16 7.41
C GLN A 109 -17.09 -11.70 6.35
N LEU A 110 -16.44 -10.81 5.60
CA LEU A 110 -15.42 -11.17 4.62
C LEU A 110 -14.25 -11.94 5.27
N ALA A 111 -13.77 -11.47 6.42
CA ALA A 111 -12.69 -12.15 7.13
C ALA A 111 -13.08 -13.55 7.61
N ARG A 112 -14.31 -13.71 8.13
CA ARG A 112 -14.83 -15.04 8.50
C ARG A 112 -14.98 -15.95 7.29
N ALA A 113 -15.47 -15.43 6.17
CA ALA A 113 -15.56 -16.19 4.92
C ALA A 113 -14.18 -16.67 4.46
N LEU A 114 -13.16 -15.80 4.56
CA LEU A 114 -11.78 -16.16 4.24
C LEU A 114 -11.19 -17.18 5.21
N GLU A 115 -11.40 -17.02 6.52
CA GLU A 115 -10.98 -18.00 7.52
C GLU A 115 -11.59 -19.39 7.25
N ASN A 116 -12.88 -19.44 6.94
CA ASN A 116 -13.59 -20.68 6.63
C ASN A 116 -13.06 -21.32 5.34
N GLU A 117 -12.81 -20.53 4.30
CA GLU A 117 -12.30 -21.04 3.02
C GLU A 117 -10.87 -21.58 3.14
N ILE A 118 -10.02 -20.92 3.93
CA ILE A 118 -8.67 -21.40 4.24
C ILE A 118 -8.74 -22.71 5.03
N ALA A 119 -9.61 -22.80 6.03
CA ALA A 119 -9.78 -24.01 6.85
C ALA A 119 -10.29 -25.21 6.02
N ARG A 120 -11.24 -24.98 5.11
CA ARG A 120 -11.75 -26.00 4.18
C ARG A 120 -10.64 -26.60 3.32
N ARG A 121 -9.73 -25.77 2.82
CA ARG A 121 -8.62 -26.22 1.95
C ARG A 121 -7.45 -26.85 2.69
N GLN A 122 -7.30 -26.61 4.00
CA GLN A 122 -6.29 -27.28 4.83
C GLN A 122 -6.74 -28.67 5.30
N SER A 123 -8.03 -28.97 5.23
CA SER A 123 -8.62 -30.26 5.64
C SER A 123 -8.81 -31.25 4.47
N THR A 124 -8.48 -30.83 3.25
CA THR A 124 -8.45 -31.67 2.04
C THR A 124 -6.99 -31.96 1.68
#